data_AF-A0A4V1SJG9-F1
#
_entry.id   AF-A0A4V1SJG9-F1
#
_cell.length_a   1.000
_cell.length_b   1.000
_cell.length_c   1.000
_cell.angle_alpha   90.00
_cell.angle_beta   90.00
_cell.angle_gamma   90.00
#
_symmetry.space_group_name_H-M   'P 1'
#
loop_
_entity.id
_entity.type
_entity.pdbx_description
1 polymer ?
#
loop_
_entity_poly.entity_id
_entity_poly.type
_entity_poly.pdbx_seq_one_letter_code
_entity_poly.pdbx_strand_id
1 'polypeptide(L)'
;MKSPLPLHIAVATISLLLASCGLLPPSGSPNRAELRTVTPVHGDSRKLICHQSMVLMSQGDLTRNGKGLRLPAGIYLIEAQDSEYDYYRAPAKVEYRVVSNGKVDQRFIPGGIALPKRTFGTGAVYITDGPANQRMLTRALGGEFLGQEGKTWWERSER
;
A
#
# COMPACT_ATOMS: atom_id res chain seq x y z
N MET A 1 -46.28 39.84 -29.93
CA MET A 1 -47.11 39.21 -28.87
C MET A 1 -46.42 37.93 -28.40
N LYS A 2 -46.21 37.83 -27.08
CA LYS A 2 -45.83 36.66 -26.25
C LYS A 2 -44.60 35.81 -26.60
N SER A 3 -43.52 36.05 -25.87
CA SER A 3 -42.77 34.99 -25.16
C SER A 3 -43.61 34.47 -23.97
N PRO A 4 -43.40 33.22 -23.50
CA PRO A 4 -42.48 33.02 -22.37
C PRO A 4 -41.64 31.72 -22.40
N LEU A 5 -40.59 31.74 -21.57
CA LEU A 5 -39.64 30.67 -21.20
C LEU A 5 -40.25 29.67 -20.14
N PRO A 6 -39.47 28.87 -19.39
CA PRO A 6 -39.26 27.43 -19.53
C PRO A 6 -39.85 26.62 -18.33
N LEU A 7 -39.91 25.29 -18.38
CA LEU A 7 -40.28 24.51 -17.19
C LEU A 7 -39.59 23.14 -17.09
N HIS A 8 -38.64 23.12 -16.15
CA HIS A 8 -38.23 22.02 -15.26
C HIS A 8 -38.55 20.58 -15.65
N ILE A 9 -37.51 19.81 -16.00
CA ILE A 9 -37.35 18.46 -15.44
C ILE A 9 -35.86 18.27 -15.08
N ALA A 10 -35.51 18.71 -13.88
CA ALA A 10 -34.30 18.27 -13.21
C ALA A 10 -34.51 16.81 -12.76
N VAL A 11 -34.15 15.85 -13.59
CA VAL A 11 -34.02 14.45 -13.15
C VAL A 11 -32.71 14.37 -12.38
N ALA A 12 -32.80 14.59 -11.07
CA ALA A 12 -31.74 14.29 -10.12
C ALA A 12 -31.61 12.77 -10.02
N THR A 13 -30.82 12.17 -10.92
CA THR A 13 -30.43 10.78 -10.82
C THR A 13 -29.45 10.65 -9.65
N ILE A 14 -30.01 10.31 -8.48
CA ILE A 14 -29.29 9.92 -7.27
C ILE A 14 -28.35 8.78 -7.65
N SER A 15 -27.10 9.13 -7.90
CA SER A 15 -26.01 8.16 -8.09
C SER A 15 -25.69 7.60 -6.71
N LEU A 16 -26.23 6.41 -6.49
CA LEU A 16 -26.00 5.55 -5.35
C LEU A 16 -24.51 5.22 -5.27
N LEU A 17 -23.74 6.10 -4.63
CA LEU A 17 -22.35 5.85 -4.22
C LEU A 17 -22.39 4.81 -3.10
N LEU A 18 -22.54 3.55 -3.48
CA LEU A 18 -22.16 2.42 -2.65
C LEU A 18 -20.64 2.52 -2.45
N ALA A 19 -20.26 3.21 -1.39
CA ALA A 19 -18.94 3.09 -0.80
C ALA A 19 -18.75 1.62 -0.40
N SER A 20 -18.12 0.84 -1.28
CA SER A 20 -17.60 -0.46 -0.92
C SER A 20 -16.61 -0.25 0.21
N CYS A 21 -16.97 -0.67 1.43
CA CYS A 21 -16.03 -0.90 2.50
C CYS A 21 -14.92 -1.82 1.98
N GLY A 22 -13.75 -1.25 1.71
CA GLY A 22 -12.51 -1.98 1.45
C GLY A 22 -12.06 -2.66 2.74
N LEU A 23 -12.73 -3.76 3.11
CA LEU A 23 -12.24 -4.63 4.16
C LEU A 23 -11.10 -5.45 3.56
N LEU A 24 -9.86 -5.04 3.83
CA LEU A 24 -8.70 -5.87 3.54
C LEU A 24 -8.87 -7.21 4.26
N PRO A 25 -8.66 -8.35 3.57
CA PRO A 25 -8.80 -9.65 4.20
C PRO A 25 -7.78 -9.81 5.33
N PRO A 26 -8.10 -10.64 6.34
CA PRO A 26 -7.23 -10.85 7.50
C PRO A 26 -5.82 -11.24 7.09
N SER A 27 -4.85 -10.77 7.87
CA SER A 27 -3.42 -11.07 7.75
C SER A 27 -3.19 -12.59 7.76
N GLY A 28 -3.18 -13.20 6.57
CA GLY A 28 -3.14 -14.65 6.42
C GLY A 28 -3.57 -15.17 5.05
N SER A 29 -4.34 -14.42 4.25
CA SER A 29 -4.67 -14.84 2.87
C SER A 29 -3.57 -14.39 1.89
N PRO A 30 -2.81 -15.30 1.27
CA PRO A 30 -1.60 -14.95 0.50
C PRO A 30 -1.85 -14.35 -0.91
N ASN A 31 -3.10 -14.07 -1.31
CA ASN A 31 -3.45 -14.04 -2.74
C ASN A 31 -4.37 -12.91 -3.23
N ARG A 32 -4.54 -11.79 -2.52
CA ARG A 32 -5.19 -10.62 -3.16
C ARG A 32 -4.28 -9.42 -3.14
N ALA A 33 -3.53 -9.28 -4.24
CA ALA A 33 -2.91 -8.02 -4.54
C ALA A 33 -4.01 -7.01 -4.91
N GLU A 34 -4.00 -5.84 -4.28
CA GLU A 34 -4.98 -4.78 -4.53
C GLU A 34 -4.33 -3.66 -5.32
N LEU A 35 -4.86 -3.38 -6.52
CA LEU A 35 -4.39 -2.27 -7.34
C LEU A 35 -5.13 -0.99 -6.95
N ARG A 36 -4.37 0.05 -6.64
CA ARG A 36 -4.88 1.35 -6.20
C ARG A 36 -4.37 2.47 -7.09
N THR A 37 -5.26 3.40 -7.43
CA THR A 37 -4.90 4.64 -8.11
C THR A 37 -4.48 5.66 -7.07
N VAL A 38 -3.32 6.27 -7.27
CA VAL A 38 -2.72 7.20 -6.31
C VAL A 38 -2.44 8.56 -6.95
N THR A 39 -2.39 9.58 -6.11
CA THR A 39 -1.94 10.93 -6.48
C THR A 39 -0.49 11.11 -6.03
N PRO A 40 0.43 11.54 -6.91
CA PRO A 40 1.81 11.81 -6.51
C PRO A 40 1.86 12.95 -5.49
N VAL A 41 2.81 12.86 -4.57
CA VAL A 41 3.08 13.89 -3.58
C VAL A 41 4.39 14.58 -3.95
N HIS A 42 4.37 15.91 -4.01
CA HIS A 42 5.53 16.74 -4.35
C HIS A 42 5.80 17.75 -3.24
N GLY A 43 7.07 17.94 -2.87
CA GLY A 43 7.48 18.92 -1.86
C GLY A 43 7.15 18.56 -0.41
N ASP A 44 6.64 17.36 -0.17
CA ASP A 44 6.40 16.82 1.18
C ASP A 44 7.68 16.21 1.73
N SER A 45 8.03 16.56 2.98
CA SER A 45 9.23 16.11 3.68
C SER A 45 8.97 14.87 4.55
N ARG A 46 7.74 14.34 4.56
CA ARG A 46 7.40 13.16 5.36
C ARG A 46 8.23 11.96 4.95
N LYS A 47 8.76 11.29 5.97
CA LYS A 47 9.60 10.12 5.82
C LYS A 47 9.32 9.09 6.89
N LEU A 48 9.46 7.83 6.51
CA LEU A 48 9.40 6.69 7.40
C LEU A 48 10.80 6.10 7.53
N ILE A 49 11.32 6.00 8.74
CA ILE A 49 12.67 5.53 9.02
C ILE A 49 12.57 4.11 9.55
N CYS A 50 13.06 3.12 8.80
CA CYS A 50 13.18 1.74 9.26
C CYS A 50 14.62 1.45 9.69
N HIS A 51 14.86 1.14 10.96
CA HIS A 51 16.21 0.86 11.46
C HIS A 51 16.75 -0.51 11.03
N GLN A 52 15.85 -1.45 10.73
CA GLN A 52 16.19 -2.82 10.37
C GLN A 52 15.43 -3.26 9.13
N SER A 53 16.00 -4.19 8.36
CA SER A 53 15.29 -4.81 7.25
C SER A 53 14.14 -5.66 7.81
N MET A 54 12.97 -5.58 7.21
CA MET A 54 11.84 -6.42 7.59
C MET A 54 11.72 -7.61 6.65
N VAL A 55 11.67 -8.81 7.20
CA VAL A 55 11.47 -10.05 6.45
C VAL A 55 10.10 -10.60 6.77
N LEU A 56 9.23 -10.63 5.78
CA LEU A 56 7.87 -11.14 5.86
C LEU A 56 7.85 -12.49 5.15
N MET A 57 7.72 -13.58 5.89
CA MET A 57 7.61 -14.92 5.32
C MET A 57 6.19 -15.44 5.48
N SER A 58 5.62 -16.04 4.44
CA SER A 58 4.37 -16.79 4.58
C SER A 58 4.66 -18.06 5.37
N GLN A 59 3.83 -18.39 6.37
CA GLN A 59 3.93 -19.66 7.08
C GLN A 59 3.78 -20.82 6.09
N GLY A 60 4.83 -21.61 5.97
CA GLY A 60 4.98 -22.73 5.05
C GLY A 60 6.44 -23.15 5.07
N ASP A 61 6.69 -24.45 4.96
CA ASP A 61 8.05 -25.01 5.02
C ASP A 61 8.92 -24.37 3.92
N LEU A 62 9.81 -23.46 4.36
CA LEU A 62 10.69 -22.64 3.52
C LEU A 62 11.65 -23.48 2.67
N THR A 63 11.70 -24.78 2.93
CA THR A 63 12.54 -25.74 2.23
C THR A 63 11.90 -26.28 0.95
N ARG A 64 10.56 -26.22 0.79
CA ARG A 64 9.87 -26.79 -0.38
C ARG A 64 8.98 -25.80 -1.12
N ASN A 65 8.11 -25.09 -0.41
CA ASN A 65 7.10 -24.21 -1.01
C ASN A 65 6.87 -22.97 -0.13
N GLY A 66 7.65 -21.91 -0.34
CA GLY A 66 7.65 -20.71 0.48
C GLY A 66 7.55 -19.42 -0.34
N LYS A 67 6.95 -18.38 0.24
CA LYS A 67 6.97 -17.02 -0.31
C LYS A 67 7.48 -16.05 0.75
N GLY A 68 8.49 -15.28 0.41
CA GLY A 68 9.11 -14.29 1.27
C GLY A 68 9.15 -12.93 0.60
N LEU A 69 9.09 -11.89 1.42
CA LEU A 69 9.30 -10.51 1.01
C LEU A 69 10.26 -9.85 2.00
N ARG A 70 11.27 -9.15 1.51
CA ARG A 70 12.18 -8.36 2.33
C ARG A 70 12.14 -6.89 1.94
N LEU A 71 11.84 -6.05 2.93
CA LEU A 71 11.95 -4.60 2.88
C LEU A 71 13.32 -4.17 3.41
N PRO A 72 14.08 -3.32 2.70
CA PRO A 72 15.38 -2.85 3.15
C PRO A 72 15.26 -1.93 4.39
N ALA A 73 16.34 -1.81 5.15
CA ALA A 73 16.43 -0.75 6.15
C ALA A 73 16.67 0.61 5.46
N GLY A 74 16.36 1.71 6.15
CA GLY A 74 16.72 3.06 5.75
C GLY A 74 15.54 4.03 5.76
N ILE A 75 15.71 5.13 5.02
CA ILE A 75 14.73 6.22 4.95
C ILE A 75 13.83 6.00 3.76
N TYR A 76 12.53 5.90 4.03
CA TYR A 76 11.48 5.78 3.06
C TYR A 76 10.85 7.16 2.87
N LEU A 77 10.85 7.67 1.64
CA LEU A 77 10.31 9.00 1.34
C LEU A 77 8.86 8.88 0.87
N ILE A 78 7.99 9.77 1.33
CA ILE A 78 6.64 9.84 0.79
C ILE A 78 6.71 10.17 -0.72
N GLU A 79 5.92 9.47 -1.52
CA GLU A 79 5.89 9.69 -2.97
C GLU A 79 4.49 9.81 -3.54
N ALA A 80 3.48 9.28 -2.85
CA ALA A 80 2.11 9.26 -3.33
C ALA A 80 1.14 9.09 -2.16
N GLN A 81 -0.14 9.35 -2.43
CA GLN A 81 -1.22 9.18 -1.48
C GLN A 81 -2.53 8.80 -2.19
N ASP A 82 -3.45 8.20 -1.46
CA ASP A 82 -4.86 8.13 -1.85
C ASP A 82 -5.76 8.50 -0.65
N SER A 83 -7.06 8.17 -0.71
CA SER A 83 -8.02 8.46 0.35
C SER A 83 -7.77 7.68 1.66
N GLU A 84 -7.01 6.60 1.61
CA GLU A 84 -6.80 5.65 2.71
C GLU A 84 -5.34 5.55 3.14
N TYR A 85 -4.38 5.71 2.21
CA TYR A 85 -2.97 5.46 2.47
C TYR A 85 -2.05 6.62 2.07
N ASP A 86 -0.96 6.76 2.81
CA ASP A 86 0.26 7.45 2.40
C ASP A 86 1.32 6.42 1.98
N TYR A 87 1.93 6.62 0.81
CA TYR A 87 2.85 5.67 0.20
C TYR A 87 4.29 6.16 0.33
N TYR A 88 5.09 5.40 1.07
CA TYR A 88 6.49 5.66 1.36
C TYR A 88 7.38 4.73 0.54
N ARG A 89 8.16 5.27 -0.39
CA ARG A 89 9.07 4.51 -1.25
C ARG A 89 10.31 4.07 -0.48
N ALA A 90 10.65 2.79 -0.61
CA ALA A 90 11.85 2.23 -0.01
C ALA A 90 13.14 2.82 -0.63
N PRO A 91 14.24 2.94 0.14
CA PRO A 91 15.52 3.44 -0.37
C PRO A 91 16.18 2.50 -1.38
N ALA A 92 15.76 1.23 -1.40
CA ALA A 92 16.17 0.23 -2.38
C ALA A 92 14.98 -0.65 -2.78
N LYS A 93 15.13 -1.41 -3.86
CA LYS A 93 14.08 -2.33 -4.35
C LYS A 93 13.71 -3.36 -3.28
N VAL A 94 12.42 -3.67 -3.21
CA VAL A 94 11.87 -4.73 -2.36
C VAL A 94 12.25 -6.08 -2.96
N GLU A 95 12.79 -6.98 -2.14
CA GLU A 95 13.11 -8.34 -2.56
C GLU A 95 11.87 -9.22 -2.40
N TYR A 96 11.48 -9.90 -3.47
CA TYR A 96 10.46 -10.92 -3.47
C TYR A 96 11.10 -12.27 -3.78
N ARG A 97 10.81 -13.28 -2.96
CA ARG A 97 11.39 -14.62 -3.07
C ARG A 97 10.28 -15.66 -3.09
N VAL A 98 10.29 -16.53 -4.08
CA VAL A 98 9.42 -17.71 -4.16
C VAL A 98 10.29 -18.95 -4.22
N VAL A 99 10.10 -19.86 -3.27
CA VAL A 99 10.68 -21.19 -3.27
C VAL A 99 9.59 -22.15 -3.75
N SER A 100 9.85 -22.88 -4.83
CA SER A 100 8.94 -23.90 -5.37
C SER A 100 9.75 -25.11 -5.84
N ASN A 101 9.48 -26.28 -5.27
CA ASN A 101 10.18 -27.53 -5.60
C ASN A 101 11.71 -27.41 -5.56
N GLY A 102 12.25 -26.72 -4.54
CA GLY A 102 13.70 -26.49 -4.37
C GLY A 102 14.31 -25.45 -5.31
N LYS A 103 13.53 -24.86 -6.23
CA LYS A 103 13.97 -23.72 -7.05
C LYS A 103 13.62 -22.41 -6.35
N VAL A 104 14.55 -21.45 -6.41
CA VAL A 104 14.37 -20.10 -5.87
C VAL A 104 14.19 -19.13 -7.04
N ASP A 105 13.01 -18.52 -7.15
CA ASP A 105 12.77 -17.34 -7.98
C ASP A 105 12.91 -16.11 -7.09
N GLN A 106 13.86 -15.23 -7.42
CA GLN A 106 14.17 -14.02 -6.67
C GLN A 106 14.04 -12.82 -7.60
N ARG A 107 13.27 -11.82 -7.17
CA ARG A 107 13.01 -10.60 -7.92
C ARG A 107 13.21 -9.38 -7.03
N PHE A 108 13.71 -8.31 -7.62
CA PHE A 108 13.86 -7.02 -6.96
C PHE A 108 12.96 -6.01 -7.67
N ILE A 109 11.93 -5.54 -6.97
CA ILE A 109 10.88 -4.71 -7.55
C ILE A 109 10.82 -3.38 -6.78
N PRO A 110 10.72 -2.22 -7.46
CA PRO A 110 10.50 -0.97 -6.76
C PRO A 110 9.17 -1.00 -5.99
N GLY A 111 9.15 -0.39 -4.81
CA GLY A 111 8.02 -0.47 -3.90
C GLY A 111 8.33 0.15 -2.55
N GLY A 112 7.52 -0.15 -1.55
CA GLY A 112 7.70 0.37 -0.21
C GLY A 112 6.54 0.04 0.71
N ILE A 113 6.24 0.96 1.62
CA ILE A 113 5.23 0.79 2.67
C ILE A 113 4.10 1.77 2.42
N ALA A 114 2.87 1.27 2.43
CA ALA A 114 1.66 2.06 2.50
C ALA A 114 1.23 2.12 3.98
N LEU A 115 1.21 3.32 4.56
CA LEU A 115 0.72 3.55 5.91
C LEU A 115 -0.73 4.04 5.85
N PRO A 116 -1.63 3.48 6.68
CA PRO A 116 -3.01 3.91 6.70
C PRO A 116 -3.14 5.30 7.34
N LYS A 117 -3.93 6.17 6.73
CA LYS A 117 -4.27 7.49 7.28
C LYS A 117 -5.21 7.44 8.49
N ARG A 118 -5.88 6.30 8.68
CA ARG A 118 -6.83 6.06 9.79
C ARG A 118 -6.18 5.20 10.86
N THR A 119 -6.47 5.50 12.13
CA THR A 119 -5.92 4.82 13.31
C THR A 119 -6.18 3.31 13.36
N PHE A 120 -7.24 2.82 12.70
CA PHE A 120 -7.61 1.39 12.67
C PHE A 120 -7.27 0.70 11.34
N GLY A 121 -6.54 1.36 10.44
CA GLY A 121 -6.10 0.75 9.19
C GLY A 121 -4.94 -0.23 9.41
N THR A 122 -4.69 -1.09 8.43
CA THR A 122 -3.55 -2.02 8.42
C THR A 122 -2.51 -1.49 7.44
N GLY A 123 -1.23 -1.42 7.83
CA GLY A 123 -0.17 -1.08 6.89
C GLY A 123 -0.06 -2.13 5.78
N ALA A 124 0.60 -1.79 4.67
CA ALA A 124 0.81 -2.76 3.61
C ALA A 124 2.15 -2.57 2.92
N VAL A 125 2.70 -3.63 2.35
CA VAL A 125 3.75 -3.55 1.36
C VAL A 125 3.11 -3.32 0.00
N TYR A 126 3.61 -2.33 -0.74
CA TYR A 126 3.23 -2.13 -2.13
C TYR A 126 4.42 -2.33 -3.07
N ILE A 127 4.13 -2.67 -4.32
CA ILE A 127 5.08 -2.65 -5.42
C ILE A 127 4.57 -1.77 -6.57
N THR A 128 5.50 -1.31 -7.40
CA THR A 128 5.21 -0.55 -8.63
C THR A 128 5.64 -1.37 -9.84
N ASP A 129 4.71 -2.11 -10.41
CA ASP A 129 4.92 -2.96 -11.60
C ASP A 129 3.98 -2.56 -12.75
N GLY A 130 3.68 -1.25 -12.84
CA GLY A 130 2.66 -0.73 -13.75
C GLY A 130 2.76 0.79 -13.93
N PRO A 131 1.67 1.43 -14.39
CA PRO A 131 1.58 2.88 -14.58
C PRO A 131 2.04 3.68 -13.35
N ALA A 132 2.62 4.87 -13.60
CA ALA A 132 3.20 5.72 -12.56
C ALA A 132 2.20 6.13 -11.46
N ASN A 133 0.90 6.18 -11.78
CA ASN A 133 -0.19 6.52 -10.87
C ASN A 133 -0.85 5.29 -10.21
N GLN A 134 -0.23 4.11 -10.29
CA GLN A 134 -0.76 2.89 -9.70
C GLN A 134 0.18 2.29 -8.67
N ARG A 135 -0.38 1.76 -7.60
CA ARG A 135 0.32 1.01 -6.55
C ARG A 135 -0.40 -0.30 -6.32
N MET A 136 0.34 -1.40 -6.29
CA MET A 136 -0.22 -2.71 -6.00
C MET A 136 0.14 -3.10 -4.57
N LEU A 137 -0.83 -3.10 -3.67
CA LEU A 137 -0.68 -3.61 -2.31
C LEU A 137 -0.56 -5.14 -2.39
N THR A 138 0.53 -5.71 -1.91
CA THR A 138 0.84 -7.16 -2.08
C THR A 138 0.77 -7.93 -0.78
N ARG A 139 0.93 -7.25 0.37
CA ARG A 139 0.96 -7.89 1.68
C ARG A 139 0.56 -6.91 2.76
N ALA A 140 -0.46 -7.26 3.54
CA ALA A 140 -0.78 -6.55 4.77
C ALA A 140 0.37 -6.71 5.78
N LEU A 141 0.76 -5.59 6.40
CA LEU A 141 1.63 -5.53 7.56
C LEU A 141 0.72 -5.63 8.79
N GLY A 142 0.79 -6.75 9.51
CA GLY A 142 -0.10 -6.99 10.66
C GLY A 142 0.03 -5.93 11.75
N GLY A 143 -0.90 -5.96 12.72
CA GLY A 143 -0.91 -5.00 13.84
C GLY A 143 0.40 -4.96 14.63
N GLU A 144 1.18 -6.05 14.62
CA GLU A 144 2.54 -6.08 15.18
C GLU A 144 3.44 -5.02 14.54
N PHE A 145 3.43 -4.86 13.21
CA PHE A 145 4.24 -3.83 12.55
C PHE A 145 3.86 -2.43 13.03
N LEU A 146 2.55 -2.13 13.07
CA LEU A 146 2.05 -0.83 13.53
C LEU A 146 2.41 -0.58 15.00
N GLY A 147 2.33 -1.61 15.85
CA GLY A 147 2.73 -1.54 17.26
C GLY A 147 4.24 -1.42 17.52
N GLN A 148 5.07 -1.51 16.48
CA GLN A 148 6.52 -1.25 16.57
C GLN A 148 6.91 0.17 16.13
N GLU A 149 5.95 1.04 15.80
CA GLU A 149 6.23 2.46 15.71
C GLU A 149 6.84 2.95 17.03
N GLY A 150 7.88 3.78 16.96
CA GLY A 150 8.60 4.20 18.15
C GLY A 150 9.79 3.30 18.49
N LYS A 151 9.82 2.06 17.98
CA LYS A 151 10.81 1.03 18.34
C LYS A 151 11.67 0.61 17.15
N THR A 152 11.05 0.10 16.09
CA THR A 152 11.76 -0.41 14.90
C THR A 152 11.65 0.54 13.71
N TRP A 153 10.64 1.42 13.74
CA TRP A 153 10.48 2.49 12.77
C TRP A 153 9.83 3.75 13.37
N TRP A 154 10.05 4.89 12.71
CA TRP A 154 9.43 6.18 13.04
C TRP A 154 8.90 6.88 11.79
N GLU A 155 7.70 7.44 11.88
CA GLU A 155 7.25 8.48 10.94
C GLU A 155 7.73 9.86 11.42
N ARG A 156 8.28 10.65 10.50
CA ARG A 156 8.73 12.02 10.77
C ARG A 156 8.19 12.95 9.70
N SER A 157 7.71 14.10 10.12
CA SER A 157 7.48 15.27 9.28
C SER A 157 8.43 16.36 9.76
N GLU A 158 9.17 16.98 8.84
CA GLU A 158 9.93 18.20 9.17
C GLU A 158 8.93 19.36 9.19
N ARG A 159 8.73 19.94 10.38
CA ARG A 159 7.93 21.16 10.58
C ARG A 159 8.72 22.39 10.19
#